data_AF-A0A7C1PA83-F1
#
_entry.id   AF-A0A7C1PA83-F1
#
_cell.length_a   1.000
_cell.length_b   1.000
_cell.length_c   1.000
_cell.angle_alpha   90.00
_cell.angle_beta   90.00
_cell.angle_gamma   90.00
#
_symmetry.space_group_name_H-M   'P 1'
#
loop_
_entity.id
_entity.type
_entity.pdbx_description
1 polymer ?
#
loop_
_entity_poly.entity_id
_entity_poly.type
_entity_poly.pdbx_seq_one_letter_code
_entity_poly.pdbx_strand_id
1 'polypeptide(L)'
;MPRSRKSPTATTTKQAAPDYLILHLFAPGMSLMHRAGLGGLACTLDVLRQRYDKGLLTDAEVRPLILDGQPQWDIEEQQITLRFGTPENAGAYLQKLFQFAFQITPEGLIYLPGQHGDTQPSLAVLADLQAGLLLTFLQHGGTRDLAKDESTVQYDPGDVDNVHALPVTYKKCSGYKHQSLWKELVDTKGRLKQTPVDLDGPVYPGAVVRHQAWGDLTKLKDPPERALPLYFAMVGCLSLLVNRGLGVLLIPEVENLRDFLDVRPLITPRNARQTLVAGAADAALQAQVRVWSSQIIRRSGGSIPAIDAMTLAPTPWSTQQKSRVNTLHVPRLADRDLQRYERALACLPLRVMVPADSTPDGKSTRKRKTAKAEQPGAVPPPSPVYRQESVVRPHVAENLALGRPWYAGFIKFYTRKNPATDKPYLEQLRYEKGGLHAMIAEPKMWDEEGERRLVEAVHEAIRRTFGRIHRETDGEGKSPSQATKNRWDKFREELRLRLAGAKTANDARHALCDLFSRAGYVQVLSEHWRDILPKLADDRWQLTRDLALLALASYTGREDEKADAPEIVEGQANAT
;
A
#
# COMPACT_ATOMS: atom_id res chain seq x y z
N MET A 1 -20.80 1.50 -73.14
CA MET A 1 -20.69 0.64 -71.94
C MET A 1 -19.47 -0.28 -72.07
N PRO A 2 -18.34 0.02 -71.39
CA PRO A 2 -17.19 -0.88 -71.37
C PRO A 2 -17.19 -1.77 -70.11
N ARG A 3 -16.77 -3.02 -70.30
CA ARG A 3 -16.69 -4.08 -69.27
C ARG A 3 -15.61 -3.75 -68.23
N SER A 4 -16.01 -3.75 -66.95
CA SER A 4 -15.11 -3.70 -65.80
C SER A 4 -14.30 -4.99 -65.68
N ARG A 5 -12.97 -4.87 -65.68
CA ARG A 5 -12.02 -5.96 -65.40
C ARG A 5 -12.06 -6.28 -63.91
N LYS A 6 -12.37 -7.53 -63.57
CA LYS A 6 -12.20 -8.06 -62.21
C LYS A 6 -10.70 -8.11 -61.88
N SER A 7 -10.30 -7.42 -60.82
CA SER A 7 -8.99 -7.53 -60.19
C SER A 7 -8.81 -8.94 -59.58
N PRO A 8 -7.61 -9.55 -59.64
CA PRO A 8 -7.39 -10.86 -59.06
C PRO A 8 -7.37 -10.76 -57.53
N THR A 9 -8.24 -11.55 -56.89
CA THR A 9 -8.23 -11.82 -55.45
C THR A 9 -6.89 -12.44 -55.05
N ALA A 10 -6.13 -11.72 -54.23
CA ALA A 10 -4.94 -12.24 -53.59
C ALA A 10 -5.32 -13.43 -52.69
N THR A 11 -4.81 -14.61 -53.02
CA THR A 11 -4.83 -15.80 -52.18
C THR A 11 -3.96 -15.52 -50.94
N THR A 12 -4.59 -15.17 -49.83
CA THR A 12 -3.94 -15.12 -48.51
C THR A 12 -3.50 -16.53 -48.13
N THR A 13 -2.22 -16.84 -48.34
CA THR A 13 -1.56 -18.02 -47.78
C THR A 13 -1.77 -18.02 -46.26
N LYS A 14 -2.51 -19.01 -45.78
CA LYS A 14 -2.82 -19.20 -44.36
C LYS A 14 -1.52 -19.51 -43.62
N GLN A 15 -1.01 -18.54 -42.86
CA GLN A 15 0.22 -18.68 -42.08
C GLN A 15 0.10 -19.91 -41.16
N ALA A 16 1.11 -20.79 -41.18
CA ALA A 16 1.13 -21.98 -40.32
C ALA A 16 1.09 -21.54 -38.85
N ALA A 17 0.35 -22.28 -38.02
CA ALA A 17 0.31 -22.02 -36.59
C ALA A 17 1.72 -22.26 -36.00
N PRO A 18 2.22 -21.37 -35.13
CA PRO A 18 3.56 -21.47 -34.59
C PRO A 18 3.66 -22.58 -33.54
N ASP A 19 4.83 -23.19 -33.45
CA ASP A 19 5.26 -24.17 -32.43
C ASP A 19 5.99 -23.52 -31.24
N TYR A 20 6.11 -22.18 -31.25
CA TYR A 20 6.67 -21.37 -30.17
C TYR A 20 5.91 -20.03 -30.02
N LEU A 21 6.17 -19.32 -28.93
CA LEU A 21 5.67 -17.96 -28.69
C LEU A 21 6.79 -17.10 -28.09
N ILE A 22 7.07 -15.97 -28.73
CA ILE A 22 8.06 -14.99 -28.25
C ILE A 22 7.33 -13.77 -27.69
N LEU A 23 7.71 -13.38 -26.48
CA LEU A 23 7.11 -12.28 -25.73
C LEU A 23 8.20 -11.25 -25.44
N HIS A 24 8.17 -10.10 -26.11
CA HIS A 24 9.16 -9.04 -25.89
C HIS A 24 8.65 -8.00 -24.89
N LEU A 25 9.50 -7.62 -23.94
CA LEU A 25 9.21 -6.67 -22.87
C LEU A 25 8.81 -5.28 -23.41
N PHE A 26 9.46 -4.84 -24.48
CA PHE A 26 9.24 -3.53 -25.10
C PHE A 26 8.56 -3.62 -26.48
N ALA A 27 7.82 -4.70 -26.76
CA ALA A 27 7.04 -4.79 -28.00
C ALA A 27 6.05 -3.62 -28.14
N PRO A 28 5.73 -3.18 -29.37
CA PRO A 28 4.71 -2.17 -29.62
C PRO A 28 3.36 -2.53 -28.96
N GLY A 29 2.81 -1.59 -28.19
CA GLY A 29 1.55 -1.79 -27.45
C GLY A 29 1.71 -2.32 -26.03
N MET A 30 2.92 -2.69 -25.58
CA MET A 30 3.17 -3.10 -24.19
C MET A 30 3.08 -1.90 -23.22
N SER A 31 1.97 -1.82 -22.47
CA SER A 31 1.84 -0.91 -21.32
C SER A 31 2.61 -1.43 -20.09
N LEU A 32 2.75 -0.61 -19.05
CA LEU A 32 3.40 -1.02 -17.80
C LEU A 32 2.78 -2.27 -17.17
N MET A 33 1.45 -2.43 -17.27
CA MET A 33 0.76 -3.63 -16.78
C MET A 33 1.13 -4.89 -17.57
N HIS A 34 1.35 -4.77 -18.87
CA HIS A 34 1.84 -5.87 -19.70
C HIS A 34 3.25 -6.27 -19.31
N ARG A 35 4.12 -5.28 -19.08
CA ARG A 35 5.51 -5.49 -18.68
C ARG A 35 5.60 -6.14 -17.31
N ALA A 36 4.85 -5.63 -16.33
CA ALA A 36 4.70 -6.24 -15.02
C ALA A 36 4.19 -7.68 -15.15
N GLY A 37 3.16 -7.91 -15.97
CA GLY A 37 2.63 -9.26 -16.22
C GLY A 37 3.61 -10.22 -16.89
N LEU A 38 4.40 -9.75 -17.85
CA LEU A 38 5.49 -10.54 -18.45
C LEU A 38 6.54 -10.89 -17.38
N GLY A 39 6.88 -9.95 -16.50
CA GLY A 39 7.70 -10.21 -15.32
C GLY A 39 7.08 -11.25 -14.38
N GLY A 40 5.76 -11.19 -14.16
CA GLY A 40 5.03 -12.21 -13.38
C GLY A 40 5.09 -13.61 -14.00
N LEU A 41 5.04 -13.70 -15.33
CA LEU A 41 5.24 -14.94 -16.07
C LEU A 41 6.68 -15.46 -15.88
N ALA A 42 7.69 -14.58 -16.02
CA ALA A 42 9.09 -14.92 -15.76
C ALA A 42 9.28 -15.49 -14.35
N CYS A 43 8.77 -14.81 -13.32
CA CYS A 43 8.85 -15.28 -11.92
C CYS A 43 8.13 -16.62 -11.72
N THR A 44 7.02 -16.85 -12.42
CA THR A 44 6.31 -18.12 -12.33
C THR A 44 7.13 -19.28 -12.91
N LEU A 45 7.71 -19.07 -14.09
CA LEU A 45 8.55 -20.06 -14.76
C LEU A 45 9.82 -20.36 -13.95
N ASP A 46 10.45 -19.33 -13.39
CA ASP A 46 11.64 -19.46 -12.55
C ASP A 46 11.35 -20.27 -11.27
N VAL A 47 10.29 -19.94 -10.55
CA VAL A 47 9.89 -20.71 -9.34
C VAL A 47 9.50 -22.15 -9.70
N LEU A 48 8.87 -22.38 -10.84
CA LEU A 48 8.57 -23.74 -11.32
C LEU A 48 9.85 -24.55 -11.50
N ARG A 49 10.85 -23.98 -12.18
CA ARG A 49 12.17 -24.61 -12.36
C ARG A 49 12.84 -24.89 -11.03
N GLN A 50 12.92 -23.89 -10.14
CA GLN A 50 13.56 -24.03 -8.84
C GLN A 50 12.94 -25.15 -8.00
N ARG A 51 11.60 -25.29 -8.03
CA ARG A 51 10.91 -26.37 -7.31
C ARG A 51 11.16 -27.73 -7.93
N TYR A 52 11.22 -27.82 -9.25
CA TYR A 52 11.58 -29.05 -9.96
C TYR A 52 13.02 -29.47 -9.63
N ASP A 53 13.98 -28.54 -9.72
CA ASP A 53 15.40 -28.78 -9.43
C ASP A 53 15.62 -29.21 -7.96
N LYS A 54 14.77 -28.75 -7.04
CA LYS A 54 14.77 -29.17 -5.62
C LYS A 54 14.02 -30.47 -5.34
N GLY A 55 13.44 -31.12 -6.36
CA GLY A 55 12.66 -32.35 -6.21
C GLY A 55 11.30 -32.15 -5.54
N LEU A 56 10.79 -30.91 -5.47
CA LEU A 56 9.46 -30.59 -4.91
C LEU A 56 8.34 -30.82 -5.93
N LEU A 57 8.69 -31.01 -7.20
CA LEU A 57 7.77 -31.35 -8.29
C LEU A 57 8.29 -32.58 -9.03
N THR A 58 7.40 -33.49 -9.36
CA THR A 58 7.69 -34.66 -10.19
C THR A 58 7.64 -34.35 -11.68
N ASP A 59 8.26 -35.19 -12.51
CA ASP A 59 8.18 -35.09 -13.98
C ASP A 59 6.74 -35.01 -14.51
N ALA A 60 5.81 -35.78 -13.92
CA ALA A 60 4.40 -35.76 -14.29
C ALA A 60 3.73 -34.42 -13.95
N GLU A 61 4.20 -33.74 -12.91
CA GLU A 61 3.69 -32.43 -12.47
C GLU A 61 4.23 -31.27 -13.30
N VAL A 62 5.28 -31.46 -14.10
CA VAL A 62 5.85 -30.39 -14.92
C VAL A 62 5.71 -30.63 -16.43
N ARG A 63 5.43 -31.85 -16.89
CA ARG A 63 5.19 -32.11 -18.33
C ARG A 63 3.92 -31.37 -18.83
N PRO A 64 3.96 -30.73 -20.02
CA PRO A 64 5.05 -30.70 -21.01
C PRO A 64 6.02 -29.52 -20.88
N LEU A 65 5.97 -28.76 -19.78
CA LEU A 65 6.79 -27.56 -19.57
C LEU A 65 8.28 -27.92 -19.46
N ILE A 66 8.60 -29.01 -18.77
CA ILE A 66 9.95 -29.57 -18.69
C ILE A 66 9.93 -30.96 -19.34
N LEU A 67 10.83 -31.19 -20.28
CA LEU A 67 11.00 -32.45 -20.99
C LEU A 67 12.44 -32.93 -20.83
N ASP A 68 12.60 -34.16 -20.36
CA ASP A 68 13.92 -34.78 -20.13
C ASP A 68 14.86 -33.89 -19.29
N GLY A 69 14.30 -33.26 -18.24
CA GLY A 69 15.00 -32.33 -17.35
C GLY A 69 15.30 -30.95 -17.97
N GLN A 70 14.88 -30.69 -19.21
CA GLN A 70 15.12 -29.43 -19.90
C GLN A 70 13.87 -28.54 -19.93
N PRO A 71 13.94 -27.29 -19.45
CA PRO A 71 12.83 -26.35 -19.55
C PRO A 71 12.55 -26.00 -21.01
N GLN A 72 11.27 -26.05 -21.40
CA GLN A 72 10.80 -25.69 -22.74
C GLN A 72 10.52 -24.19 -22.86
N TRP A 73 11.31 -23.38 -22.17
CA TRP A 73 11.27 -21.93 -22.25
C TRP A 73 12.66 -21.34 -22.04
N ASP A 74 12.83 -20.09 -22.45
CA ASP A 74 14.02 -19.29 -22.14
C ASP A 74 13.61 -17.93 -21.59
N ILE A 75 14.38 -17.42 -20.63
CA ILE A 75 14.21 -16.11 -20.01
C ILE A 75 15.48 -15.30 -20.22
N GLU A 76 15.38 -14.32 -21.10
CA GLU A 76 16.41 -13.33 -21.37
C GLU A 76 16.02 -11.99 -20.73
N GLU A 77 16.89 -10.99 -20.80
CA GLU A 77 16.66 -9.69 -20.15
C GLU A 77 15.40 -8.98 -20.66
N GLN A 78 15.08 -9.10 -21.95
CA GLN A 78 13.96 -8.38 -22.58
C GLN A 78 12.97 -9.29 -23.30
N GLN A 79 13.12 -10.62 -23.19
CA GLN A 79 12.22 -11.55 -23.85
C GLN A 79 12.04 -12.86 -23.10
N ILE A 80 10.86 -13.46 -23.28
CA ILE A 80 10.57 -14.85 -22.92
C ILE A 80 10.22 -15.59 -24.20
N THR A 81 10.82 -16.76 -24.40
CA THR A 81 10.43 -17.68 -25.48
C THR A 81 9.80 -18.93 -24.86
N LEU A 82 8.58 -19.26 -25.24
CA LEU A 82 7.91 -20.51 -24.88
C LEU A 82 7.95 -21.47 -26.07
N ARG A 83 8.34 -22.73 -25.86
CA ARG A 83 8.47 -23.74 -26.91
C ARG A 83 7.46 -24.87 -26.67
N PHE A 84 6.57 -25.10 -27.63
CA PHE A 84 5.53 -26.13 -27.52
C PHE A 84 5.95 -27.44 -28.20
N GLY A 85 7.01 -27.42 -29.02
CA GLY A 85 7.49 -28.54 -29.83
C GLY A 85 6.66 -28.76 -31.09
N THR A 86 5.33 -28.82 -30.95
CA THR A 86 4.39 -28.78 -32.08
C THR A 86 3.26 -27.80 -31.82
N PRO A 87 2.62 -27.23 -32.86
CA PRO A 87 1.55 -26.25 -32.66
C PRO A 87 0.37 -26.78 -31.83
N GLU A 88 0.02 -28.06 -31.95
CA GLU A 88 -1.09 -28.70 -31.23
C GLU A 88 -0.87 -28.79 -29.71
N ASN A 89 0.39 -28.71 -29.26
CA ASN A 89 0.74 -28.85 -27.85
C ASN A 89 0.55 -27.56 -27.04
N ALA A 90 0.32 -26.42 -27.69
CA ALA A 90 0.21 -25.12 -27.01
C ALA A 90 -0.87 -25.12 -25.92
N GLY A 91 -2.02 -25.76 -26.16
CA GLY A 91 -3.11 -25.89 -25.19
C GLY A 91 -2.70 -26.66 -23.93
N ALA A 92 -2.10 -27.84 -24.08
CA ALA A 92 -1.63 -28.64 -22.96
C ALA A 92 -0.51 -27.93 -22.18
N TYR A 93 0.40 -27.27 -22.89
CA TYR A 93 1.45 -26.44 -22.30
C TYR A 93 0.87 -25.32 -21.44
N LEU A 94 -0.01 -24.48 -22.01
CA LEU A 94 -0.59 -23.35 -21.29
C LEU A 94 -1.49 -23.81 -20.14
N GLN A 95 -2.27 -24.87 -20.30
CA GLN A 95 -3.07 -25.44 -19.22
C GLN A 95 -2.20 -25.81 -18.02
N LYS A 96 -1.07 -26.49 -18.25
CA LYS A 96 -0.17 -26.90 -17.18
C LYS A 96 0.49 -25.70 -16.49
N LEU A 97 0.93 -24.73 -17.28
CA LEU A 97 1.51 -23.48 -16.77
C LEU A 97 0.51 -22.73 -15.87
N PHE A 98 -0.74 -22.61 -16.31
CA PHE A 98 -1.79 -21.91 -15.56
C PHE A 98 -2.18 -22.65 -14.28
N GLN A 99 -2.23 -23.98 -14.32
CA GLN A 99 -2.48 -24.80 -13.12
C GLN A 99 -1.42 -24.56 -12.05
N PHE A 100 -0.15 -24.41 -12.44
CA PHE A 100 0.92 -24.06 -11.52
C PHE A 100 0.84 -22.60 -11.05
N ALA A 101 0.57 -21.67 -11.96
CA ALA A 101 0.57 -20.24 -11.66
C ALA A 101 -0.55 -19.80 -10.71
N PHE A 102 -1.74 -20.39 -10.86
CA PHE A 102 -2.99 -19.92 -10.26
C PHE A 102 -3.58 -20.96 -9.31
N GLN A 103 -3.01 -21.04 -8.11
CA GLN A 103 -3.36 -22.06 -7.13
C GLN A 103 -4.38 -21.54 -6.10
N ILE A 104 -5.00 -22.49 -5.40
CA ILE A 104 -5.84 -22.27 -4.22
C ILE A 104 -5.31 -23.23 -3.15
N THR A 105 -5.01 -22.73 -1.95
CA THR A 105 -4.54 -23.56 -0.84
C THR A 105 -5.67 -24.44 -0.29
N PRO A 106 -5.37 -25.50 0.48
CA PRO A 106 -6.39 -26.30 1.17
C PRO A 106 -7.34 -25.48 2.05
N GLU A 107 -6.87 -24.35 2.59
CA GLU A 107 -7.63 -23.41 3.41
C GLU A 107 -8.53 -22.49 2.58
N GLY A 108 -8.51 -22.60 1.25
CA GLY A 108 -9.31 -21.80 0.32
C GLY A 108 -8.75 -20.40 0.11
N LEU A 109 -7.43 -20.22 0.13
CA LEU A 109 -6.79 -18.93 -0.14
C LEU A 109 -6.09 -18.95 -1.51
N ILE A 110 -6.18 -17.84 -2.24
CA ILE A 110 -5.45 -17.70 -3.51
C ILE A 110 -3.94 -17.71 -3.24
N TYR A 111 -3.22 -18.58 -3.94
CA TYR A 111 -1.77 -18.67 -3.87
C TYR A 111 -1.14 -18.54 -5.26
N LEU A 112 -0.20 -17.61 -5.38
CA LEU A 112 0.48 -17.26 -6.63
C LEU A 112 1.98 -17.48 -6.44
N PRO A 113 2.53 -18.66 -6.78
CA PRO A 113 3.93 -19.01 -6.45
C PRO A 113 4.95 -17.96 -6.91
N GLY A 114 4.77 -17.40 -8.12
CA GLY A 114 5.65 -16.37 -8.67
C GLY A 114 5.69 -15.06 -7.88
N GLN A 115 4.75 -14.80 -6.95
CA GLN A 115 4.80 -13.63 -6.07
C GLN A 115 5.69 -13.82 -4.84
N HIS A 116 5.97 -15.07 -4.45
CA HIS A 116 6.56 -15.38 -3.15
C HIS A 116 7.95 -16.03 -3.26
N GLY A 117 8.34 -16.48 -4.46
CA GLY A 117 9.55 -17.26 -4.63
C GLY A 117 9.43 -18.62 -3.95
N ASP A 118 10.46 -18.99 -3.21
CA ASP A 118 10.56 -20.28 -2.50
C ASP A 118 9.81 -20.34 -1.16
N THR A 119 9.49 -19.20 -0.56
CA THR A 119 8.93 -19.17 0.81
C THR A 119 7.42 -18.99 0.77
N GLN A 120 6.67 -19.96 1.29
CA GLN A 120 5.23 -19.80 1.42
C GLN A 120 4.90 -18.78 2.54
N PRO A 121 4.09 -17.75 2.26
CA PRO A 121 3.64 -16.79 3.26
C PRO A 121 2.69 -17.42 4.28
N SER A 122 2.52 -16.77 5.44
CA SER A 122 1.51 -17.20 6.41
C SER A 122 0.09 -17.02 5.89
N LEU A 123 -0.86 -17.77 6.46
CA LEU A 123 -2.29 -17.67 6.10
C LEU A 123 -2.84 -16.26 6.27
N ALA A 124 -2.39 -15.53 7.29
CA ALA A 124 -2.81 -14.13 7.52
C ALA A 124 -2.38 -13.21 6.38
N VAL A 125 -1.15 -13.37 5.87
CA VAL A 125 -0.67 -12.61 4.72
C VAL A 125 -1.48 -12.98 3.47
N LEU A 126 -1.70 -14.26 3.22
CA LEU A 126 -2.51 -14.71 2.07
C LEU A 126 -3.95 -14.19 2.12
N ALA A 127 -4.56 -14.16 3.31
CA ALA A 127 -5.90 -13.61 3.49
C ALA A 127 -5.96 -12.11 3.16
N ASP A 128 -5.00 -11.32 3.64
CA ASP A 128 -4.91 -9.88 3.32
C ASP A 128 -4.61 -9.63 1.82
N LEU A 129 -3.73 -10.43 1.21
CA LEU A 129 -3.44 -10.35 -0.23
C LEU A 129 -4.66 -10.75 -1.07
N GLN A 130 -5.36 -11.82 -0.68
CA GLN A 130 -6.62 -12.20 -1.31
C GLN A 130 -7.63 -11.06 -1.21
N ALA A 131 -7.79 -10.43 -0.05
CA ALA A 131 -8.66 -9.27 0.09
C ALA A 131 -8.28 -8.18 -0.93
N GLY A 132 -7.00 -7.86 -1.09
CA GLY A 132 -6.52 -6.96 -2.13
C GLY A 132 -6.91 -7.39 -3.56
N LEU A 133 -6.73 -8.67 -3.91
CA LEU A 133 -7.13 -9.22 -5.22
C LEU A 133 -8.63 -9.08 -5.48
N LEU A 134 -9.45 -9.33 -4.46
CA LEU A 134 -10.91 -9.21 -4.51
C LEU A 134 -11.40 -7.77 -4.73
N LEU A 135 -10.56 -6.77 -4.47
CA LEU A 135 -10.85 -5.36 -4.71
C LEU A 135 -10.17 -4.78 -5.95
N THR A 136 -9.31 -5.56 -6.62
CA THR A 136 -8.51 -5.11 -7.77
C THR A 136 -8.84 -5.88 -9.03
N PHE A 137 -8.31 -7.08 -9.21
CA PHE A 137 -8.54 -7.94 -10.39
C PHE A 137 -9.89 -8.67 -10.30
N LEU A 138 -10.22 -9.26 -9.16
CA LEU A 138 -11.34 -10.20 -9.06
C LEU A 138 -12.64 -9.55 -8.61
N GLN A 139 -12.87 -8.25 -8.85
CA GLN A 139 -13.95 -7.46 -8.21
C GLN A 139 -15.37 -8.05 -8.32
N HIS A 140 -15.65 -8.71 -9.46
CA HIS A 140 -16.97 -9.26 -9.77
C HIS A 140 -17.19 -10.64 -9.18
N GLY A 141 -18.39 -10.86 -8.65
CA GLY A 141 -18.83 -12.20 -8.24
C GLY A 141 -18.74 -13.24 -9.36
N GLY A 142 -19.00 -12.88 -10.62
CA GLY A 142 -18.89 -13.82 -11.74
C GLY A 142 -17.46 -14.22 -12.14
N THR A 143 -16.45 -13.67 -11.47
CA THR A 143 -15.03 -13.94 -11.77
C THR A 143 -14.35 -14.82 -10.73
N ARG A 144 -15.10 -15.26 -9.72
CA ARG A 144 -14.62 -16.00 -8.56
C ARG A 144 -15.76 -16.76 -7.87
N ASP A 145 -15.42 -17.88 -7.27
CA ASP A 145 -16.32 -18.66 -6.43
C ASP A 145 -15.87 -18.52 -4.99
N LEU A 146 -16.69 -17.87 -4.15
CA LEU A 146 -16.43 -17.65 -2.73
C LEU A 146 -17.47 -18.37 -1.88
N ALA A 147 -17.03 -18.94 -0.75
CA ALA A 147 -17.91 -19.47 0.27
C ALA A 147 -18.86 -18.39 0.81
N LYS A 148 -20.05 -18.81 1.26
CA LYS A 148 -21.03 -17.92 1.89
C LYS A 148 -20.54 -17.43 3.25
N ASP A 149 -20.02 -18.36 4.05
CA ASP A 149 -19.56 -18.14 5.40
C ASP A 149 -18.11 -17.63 5.43
N GLU A 150 -17.79 -16.83 6.44
CA GLU A 150 -16.44 -16.32 6.68
C GLU A 150 -15.65 -17.27 7.58
N SER A 151 -14.39 -17.48 7.24
CA SER A 151 -13.41 -18.16 8.08
C SER A 151 -12.57 -17.11 8.80
N THR A 152 -12.16 -17.40 10.05
CA THR A 152 -11.29 -16.51 10.83
C THR A 152 -10.01 -17.25 11.19
N VAL A 153 -8.86 -16.62 10.92
CA VAL A 153 -7.54 -17.09 11.38
C VAL A 153 -7.01 -16.06 12.35
N GLN A 154 -6.58 -16.54 13.52
CA GLN A 154 -5.89 -15.74 14.52
C GLN A 154 -4.40 -15.74 14.24
N TYR A 155 -3.75 -14.58 14.28
CA TYR A 155 -2.30 -14.50 14.15
C TYR A 155 -1.69 -13.50 15.13
N ASP A 156 -0.44 -13.75 15.53
CA ASP A 156 0.36 -12.79 16.26
C ASP A 156 1.12 -11.88 15.27
N PRO A 157 0.89 -10.55 15.26
CA PRO A 157 1.64 -9.62 14.41
C PRO A 157 3.14 -9.53 14.70
N GLY A 158 3.64 -10.17 15.77
CA GLY A 158 5.06 -10.30 16.11
C GLY A 158 5.32 -10.04 17.60
N ASP A 159 6.30 -10.76 18.15
CA ASP A 159 6.69 -10.95 19.58
C ASP A 159 6.91 -9.69 20.46
N VAL A 160 6.53 -8.49 20.03
CA VAL A 160 6.80 -7.25 20.79
C VAL A 160 5.61 -6.81 21.64
N ASP A 161 4.38 -7.10 21.21
CA ASP A 161 3.21 -6.53 21.89
C ASP A 161 2.39 -7.51 22.71
N ASN A 162 2.63 -8.83 22.67
CA ASN A 162 2.09 -9.90 23.54
C ASN A 162 0.60 -9.87 23.94
N VAL A 163 -0.20 -8.96 23.36
CA VAL A 163 -1.44 -8.54 24.02
C VAL A 163 -2.64 -9.17 23.36
N HIS A 164 -2.78 -9.28 22.03
CA HIS A 164 -3.88 -10.07 21.45
C HIS A 164 -3.57 -10.58 20.04
N ALA A 165 -3.89 -11.86 19.77
CA ALA A 165 -3.93 -12.36 18.40
C ALA A 165 -4.97 -11.57 17.59
N LEU A 166 -4.57 -11.13 16.39
CA LEU A 166 -5.41 -10.38 15.47
C LEU A 166 -6.25 -11.37 14.65
N PRO A 167 -7.59 -11.27 14.67
CA PRO A 167 -8.43 -12.04 13.76
C PRO A 167 -8.31 -11.46 12.33
N VAL A 168 -7.97 -12.30 11.36
CA VAL A 168 -8.21 -12.03 9.93
C VAL A 168 -9.39 -12.87 9.47
N THR A 169 -10.46 -12.21 9.05
CA THR A 169 -11.60 -12.86 8.43
C THR A 169 -11.43 -12.89 6.91
N TYR A 170 -11.78 -14.02 6.30
CA TYR A 170 -11.77 -14.17 4.85
C TYR A 170 -12.81 -15.17 4.38
N LYS A 171 -13.19 -15.07 3.10
CA LYS A 171 -14.06 -16.05 2.45
C LYS A 171 -13.21 -17.02 1.65
N LYS A 172 -13.42 -18.32 1.87
CA LYS A 172 -12.72 -19.37 1.10
C LYS A 172 -13.04 -19.23 -0.38
N CYS A 173 -12.02 -19.23 -1.21
CA CYS A 173 -12.13 -19.27 -2.66
C CYS A 173 -12.03 -20.72 -3.13
N SER A 174 -12.92 -21.14 -4.03
CA SER A 174 -12.87 -22.46 -4.68
C SER A 174 -12.52 -22.40 -6.15
N GLY A 175 -12.57 -21.21 -6.75
CA GLY A 175 -12.24 -21.01 -8.16
C GLY A 175 -12.17 -19.53 -8.52
N TYR A 176 -11.40 -19.19 -9.55
CA TYR A 176 -11.37 -17.84 -10.13
C TYR A 176 -10.99 -17.85 -11.60
N LYS A 177 -11.41 -16.80 -12.32
CA LYS A 177 -11.35 -16.70 -13.79
C LYS A 177 -9.98 -17.06 -14.36
N HIS A 178 -8.90 -16.60 -13.72
CA HIS A 178 -7.54 -16.75 -14.23
C HIS A 178 -7.13 -18.21 -14.43
N GLN A 179 -7.67 -19.15 -13.67
CA GLN A 179 -7.34 -20.58 -13.80
C GLN A 179 -7.73 -21.19 -15.16
N SER A 180 -8.64 -20.54 -15.91
CA SER A 180 -9.16 -21.04 -17.20
C SER A 180 -8.90 -20.12 -18.39
N LEU A 181 -8.24 -18.97 -18.18
CA LEU A 181 -7.93 -17.97 -19.22
C LEU A 181 -7.08 -18.54 -20.37
N TRP A 182 -6.27 -19.57 -20.13
CA TRP A 182 -5.50 -20.24 -21.18
C TRP A 182 -6.38 -20.75 -22.34
N LYS A 183 -7.64 -21.09 -22.06
CA LYS A 183 -8.62 -21.53 -23.09
C LYS A 183 -8.94 -20.43 -24.10
N GLU A 184 -8.79 -19.17 -23.70
CA GLU A 184 -9.04 -18.03 -24.59
C GLU A 184 -7.94 -17.91 -25.67
N LEU A 185 -6.72 -18.39 -25.39
CA LEU A 185 -5.56 -18.30 -26.29
C LEU A 185 -5.48 -19.42 -27.33
N VAL A 186 -6.24 -20.50 -27.15
CA VAL A 186 -6.12 -21.71 -27.99
C VAL A 186 -7.39 -22.04 -28.75
N ASP A 187 -7.22 -22.59 -29.95
CA ASP A 187 -8.31 -23.09 -30.78
C ASP A 187 -8.75 -24.50 -30.36
N THR A 188 -9.76 -25.04 -31.02
CA THR A 188 -10.30 -26.38 -30.74
C THR A 188 -9.32 -27.52 -31.02
N LYS A 189 -8.20 -27.24 -31.71
CA LYS A 189 -7.13 -28.20 -31.99
C LYS A 189 -5.95 -28.06 -31.02
N GLY A 190 -6.09 -27.22 -29.99
CA GLY A 190 -5.03 -26.96 -29.02
C GLY A 190 -3.92 -26.03 -29.53
N ARG A 191 -4.11 -25.39 -30.69
CA ARG A 191 -3.12 -24.48 -31.29
C ARG A 191 -3.33 -23.05 -30.83
N LEU A 192 -2.27 -22.23 -30.79
CA LEU A 192 -2.42 -20.81 -30.53
C LEU A 192 -3.30 -20.13 -31.58
N LYS A 193 -4.31 -19.40 -31.11
CA LYS A 193 -5.14 -18.56 -31.98
C LYS A 193 -4.26 -17.52 -32.67
N GLN A 194 -4.57 -17.22 -33.92
CA GLN A 194 -3.92 -16.15 -34.69
C GLN A 194 -4.73 -14.85 -34.67
N THR A 195 -5.85 -14.83 -33.94
CA THR A 195 -6.75 -13.70 -33.84
C THR A 195 -6.63 -13.05 -32.46
N PRO A 196 -6.77 -11.71 -32.35
CA PRO A 196 -6.83 -11.04 -31.06
C PRO A 196 -7.91 -11.60 -30.14
N VAL A 197 -7.59 -11.67 -28.85
CA VAL A 197 -8.52 -12.05 -27.78
C VAL A 197 -9.08 -10.81 -27.10
N ASP A 198 -10.32 -10.90 -26.65
CA ASP A 198 -10.98 -9.81 -25.93
C ASP A 198 -10.37 -9.68 -24.52
N LEU A 199 -10.05 -8.46 -24.11
CA LEU A 199 -9.56 -8.14 -22.77
C LEU A 199 -10.66 -7.48 -21.96
N ASP A 200 -10.94 -8.03 -20.78
CA ASP A 200 -11.93 -7.49 -19.85
C ASP A 200 -11.32 -7.02 -18.53
N GLY A 201 -12.14 -6.35 -17.72
CA GLY A 201 -11.72 -5.71 -16.47
C GLY A 201 -10.96 -6.61 -15.48
N PRO A 202 -11.32 -7.90 -15.33
CA PRO A 202 -10.58 -8.83 -14.47
C PRO A 202 -9.15 -9.12 -14.91
N VAL A 203 -8.84 -9.00 -16.19
CA VAL A 203 -7.49 -9.18 -16.74
C VAL A 203 -6.74 -7.85 -16.78
N TYR A 204 -7.45 -6.77 -17.10
CA TYR A 204 -6.92 -5.41 -17.17
C TYR A 204 -7.78 -4.47 -16.33
N PRO A 205 -7.48 -4.29 -15.02
CA PRO A 205 -8.26 -3.42 -14.15
C PRO A 205 -8.38 -1.99 -14.70
N GLY A 206 -9.61 -1.57 -14.99
CA GLY A 206 -9.90 -0.28 -15.63
C GLY A 206 -10.12 -0.34 -17.14
N ALA A 207 -10.03 -1.52 -17.77
CA ALA A 207 -10.54 -1.73 -19.12
C ALA A 207 -12.06 -1.55 -19.14
N VAL A 208 -12.52 -0.65 -20.00
CA VAL A 208 -13.94 -0.33 -20.16
C VAL A 208 -14.32 -0.41 -21.63
N VAL A 209 -15.49 -0.98 -21.88
CA VAL A 209 -16.18 -0.85 -23.16
C VAL A 209 -16.66 0.59 -23.26
N ARG A 210 -16.10 1.38 -24.18
CA ARG A 210 -16.37 2.83 -24.27
C ARG A 210 -17.83 3.13 -24.60
N HIS A 211 -18.51 2.25 -25.34
CA HIS A 211 -19.91 2.41 -25.70
C HIS A 211 -20.64 1.07 -25.79
N GLN A 212 -21.69 0.86 -24.99
CA GLN A 212 -22.40 -0.44 -24.94
C GLN A 212 -23.01 -0.85 -26.29
N ALA A 213 -23.59 0.10 -27.05
CA ALA A 213 -24.16 -0.21 -28.36
C ALA A 213 -23.10 -0.61 -29.41
N TRP A 214 -21.82 -0.35 -29.14
CA TRP A 214 -20.68 -0.73 -29.98
C TRP A 214 -19.68 -1.56 -29.19
N GLY A 215 -20.22 -2.48 -28.37
CA GLY A 215 -19.43 -3.28 -27.46
C GLY A 215 -18.28 -3.99 -28.14
N ASP A 216 -18.54 -4.66 -29.26
CA ASP A 216 -17.51 -5.44 -29.96
C ASP A 216 -16.45 -4.59 -30.70
N LEU A 217 -16.78 -3.35 -31.04
CA LEU A 217 -15.86 -2.40 -31.69
C LEU A 217 -14.98 -1.65 -30.69
N THR A 218 -15.47 -1.49 -29.45
CA THR A 218 -14.80 -0.68 -28.42
C THR A 218 -14.20 -1.50 -27.29
N LYS A 219 -14.36 -2.84 -27.32
CA LYS A 219 -13.62 -3.78 -26.49
C LYS A 219 -12.13 -3.69 -26.82
N LEU A 220 -11.32 -3.73 -25.77
CA LEU A 220 -9.88 -3.85 -25.90
C LEU A 220 -9.58 -5.27 -26.39
N LYS A 221 -8.72 -5.40 -27.40
CA LYS A 221 -8.31 -6.70 -27.95
C LYS A 221 -6.83 -6.73 -28.17
N ASP A 222 -6.22 -7.84 -27.78
CA ASP A 222 -4.78 -8.04 -27.91
C ASP A 222 -4.47 -9.38 -28.58
N PRO A 223 -3.40 -9.44 -29.40
CA PRO A 223 -2.93 -10.72 -29.91
C PRO A 223 -2.37 -11.58 -28.76
N PRO A 224 -2.25 -12.92 -28.93
CA PRO A 224 -1.83 -13.83 -27.87
C PRO A 224 -0.52 -13.43 -27.16
N GLU A 225 0.46 -12.94 -27.93
CA GLU A 225 1.76 -12.50 -27.43
C GLU A 225 1.69 -11.29 -26.48
N ARG A 226 0.57 -10.54 -26.50
CA ARG A 226 0.35 -9.41 -25.60
C ARG A 226 -0.69 -9.72 -24.52
N ALA A 227 -1.68 -10.56 -24.84
CA ALA A 227 -2.69 -11.00 -23.89
C ALA A 227 -2.13 -11.94 -22.80
N LEU A 228 -1.24 -12.87 -23.15
CA LEU A 228 -0.65 -13.81 -22.20
C LEU A 228 0.07 -13.09 -21.04
N PRO A 229 0.94 -12.07 -21.27
CA PRO A 229 1.48 -11.24 -20.20
C PRO A 229 0.42 -10.67 -19.26
N LEU A 230 -0.71 -10.16 -19.77
CA LEU A 230 -1.75 -9.59 -18.92
C LEU A 230 -2.43 -10.62 -18.03
N TYR A 231 -2.58 -11.87 -18.47
CA TYR A 231 -3.09 -12.92 -17.61
C TYR A 231 -2.18 -13.17 -16.39
N PHE A 232 -0.88 -12.89 -16.53
CA PHE A 232 0.09 -12.94 -15.43
C PHE A 232 0.28 -11.59 -14.72
N ALA A 233 -0.45 -10.53 -15.08
CA ALA A 233 -0.39 -9.24 -14.40
C ALA A 233 -0.75 -9.36 -12.92
N MET A 234 -1.63 -10.29 -12.55
CA MET A 234 -1.94 -10.58 -11.14
C MET A 234 -0.71 -11.08 -10.37
N VAL A 235 0.19 -11.82 -11.01
CA VAL A 235 1.45 -12.26 -10.40
C VAL A 235 2.47 -11.13 -10.40
N GLY A 236 2.62 -10.43 -11.52
CA GLY A 236 3.59 -9.35 -11.69
C GLY A 236 3.33 -8.10 -10.85
N CYS A 237 2.06 -7.77 -10.63
CA CYS A 237 1.62 -6.66 -9.79
C CYS A 237 1.40 -7.11 -8.34
N LEU A 238 1.23 -6.15 -7.43
CA LEU A 238 0.85 -6.41 -6.04
C LEU A 238 -0.47 -5.71 -5.70
N SER A 239 -1.47 -6.49 -5.29
CA SER A 239 -2.76 -5.99 -4.84
C SER A 239 -2.84 -5.96 -3.32
N LEU A 240 -3.23 -4.82 -2.76
CA LEU A 240 -3.34 -4.60 -1.32
C LEU A 240 -4.68 -3.95 -0.96
N LEU A 241 -5.14 -4.23 0.24
CA LEU A 241 -6.29 -3.58 0.87
C LEU A 241 -5.82 -2.31 1.57
N VAL A 242 -6.53 -1.19 1.34
CA VAL A 242 -6.46 0.04 2.14
C VAL A 242 -7.85 0.27 2.73
N ASN A 243 -7.97 0.73 3.97
CA ASN A 243 -9.19 1.24 4.62
C ASN A 243 -10.55 0.83 4.02
N ARG A 244 -11.41 0.13 4.79
CA ARG A 244 -12.86 0.01 4.52
C ARG A 244 -13.21 -0.34 3.06
N GLY A 245 -12.48 -1.30 2.49
CA GLY A 245 -12.79 -1.84 1.18
C GLY A 245 -12.28 -1.00 0.01
N LEU A 246 -11.14 -0.32 0.11
CA LEU A 246 -10.43 0.21 -1.06
C LEU A 246 -9.33 -0.76 -1.51
N GLY A 247 -9.18 -0.92 -2.82
CA GLY A 247 -8.09 -1.71 -3.40
C GLY A 247 -6.98 -0.78 -3.88
N VAL A 248 -5.73 -1.13 -3.61
CA VAL A 248 -4.56 -0.54 -4.28
C VAL A 248 -3.89 -1.62 -5.12
N LEU A 249 -3.62 -1.28 -6.38
CA LEU A 249 -2.84 -2.09 -7.29
C LEU A 249 -1.50 -1.40 -7.55
N LEU A 250 -0.40 -2.06 -7.22
CA LEU A 250 0.96 -1.62 -7.50
C LEU A 250 1.47 -2.30 -8.77
N ILE A 251 1.84 -1.50 -9.77
CA ILE A 251 2.35 -1.94 -11.06
C ILE A 251 3.84 -1.54 -11.11
N PRO A 252 4.77 -2.46 -10.80
CA PRO A 252 6.19 -2.15 -10.87
C PRO A 252 6.63 -1.99 -12.32
N GLU A 253 7.52 -1.05 -12.58
CA GLU A 253 8.19 -0.91 -13.87
C GLU A 253 9.24 -2.01 -14.04
N VAL A 254 9.09 -2.78 -15.13
CA VAL A 254 10.00 -3.87 -15.48
C VAL A 254 10.82 -3.46 -16.68
N GLU A 255 12.13 -3.32 -16.47
CA GLU A 255 13.11 -3.00 -17.53
C GLU A 255 13.99 -4.19 -17.93
N ASN A 256 14.20 -5.11 -17.00
CA ASN A 256 14.97 -6.33 -17.19
C ASN A 256 14.25 -7.48 -16.47
N LEU A 257 13.88 -8.51 -17.20
CA LEU A 257 13.16 -9.67 -16.67
C LEU A 257 14.01 -10.46 -15.68
N ARG A 258 15.32 -10.57 -15.88
CA ARG A 258 16.24 -11.30 -15.00
C ARG A 258 16.38 -10.60 -13.65
N ASP A 259 16.60 -9.28 -13.66
CA ASP A 259 16.62 -8.49 -12.42
C ASP A 259 15.29 -8.57 -11.68
N PHE A 260 14.18 -8.64 -12.44
CA PHE A 260 12.84 -8.70 -11.85
C PHE A 260 12.56 -10.03 -11.15
N LEU A 261 13.23 -11.14 -11.52
CA LEU A 261 13.13 -12.42 -10.80
C LEU A 261 13.53 -12.26 -9.32
N ASP A 262 14.58 -11.49 -9.07
CA ASP A 262 15.07 -11.22 -7.71
C ASP A 262 14.23 -10.17 -6.98
N VAL A 263 13.79 -9.13 -7.70
CA VAL A 263 13.07 -7.99 -7.12
C VAL A 263 11.62 -8.32 -6.79
N ARG A 264 10.91 -9.03 -7.66
CA ARG A 264 9.46 -9.22 -7.53
C ARG A 264 9.06 -9.90 -6.22
N PRO A 265 9.70 -10.99 -5.76
CA PRO A 265 9.34 -11.61 -4.49
C PRO A 265 9.56 -10.69 -3.27
N LEU A 266 10.51 -9.75 -3.36
CA LEU A 266 10.80 -8.79 -2.29
C LEU A 266 9.73 -7.69 -2.16
N ILE A 267 9.03 -7.38 -3.25
CA ILE A 267 7.89 -6.45 -3.23
C ILE A 267 6.74 -6.99 -2.37
N THR A 268 6.55 -8.32 -2.34
CA THR A 268 5.44 -8.95 -1.60
C THR A 268 5.65 -8.90 -0.09
N PRO A 269 4.62 -8.53 0.70
CA PRO A 269 4.66 -8.63 2.16
C PRO A 269 4.99 -10.05 2.65
N ARG A 270 5.86 -10.16 3.65
CA ARG A 270 6.25 -11.44 4.28
C ARG A 270 5.56 -11.70 5.61
N ASN A 271 5.07 -10.66 6.25
CA ASN A 271 4.34 -10.74 7.50
C ASN A 271 3.13 -9.79 7.47
N ALA A 272 2.22 -10.00 8.41
CA ALA A 272 0.98 -9.26 8.45
C ALA A 272 1.16 -7.77 8.81
N ARG A 273 2.29 -7.35 9.38
CA ARG A 273 2.58 -5.91 9.55
C ARG A 273 2.83 -5.23 8.20
N GLN A 274 3.47 -5.93 7.27
CA GLN A 274 3.80 -5.42 5.94
C GLN A 274 2.62 -5.43 4.95
N THR A 275 1.51 -6.11 5.25
CA THR A 275 0.28 -6.03 4.45
C THR A 275 -0.51 -4.76 4.74
N LEU A 276 -0.17 -4.06 5.83
CA LEU A 276 -0.92 -2.91 6.30
C LEU A 276 -0.43 -1.62 5.65
N VAL A 277 -1.23 -1.13 4.72
CA VAL A 277 -0.96 0.09 3.95
C VAL A 277 -2.10 1.09 4.14
N ALA A 278 -1.74 2.35 4.32
CA ALA A 278 -2.69 3.43 4.61
C ALA A 278 -3.05 4.28 3.38
N GLY A 279 -2.48 3.96 2.21
CA GLY A 279 -2.73 4.64 0.95
C GLY A 279 -1.86 4.12 -0.18
N ALA A 280 -2.06 4.64 -1.40
CA ALA A 280 -1.32 4.22 -2.58
C ALA A 280 0.18 4.55 -2.51
N ALA A 281 0.53 5.78 -2.10
CA ALA A 281 1.92 6.19 -1.89
C ALA A 281 2.60 5.34 -0.80
N ASP A 282 1.89 5.15 0.32
CA ASP A 282 2.34 4.32 1.45
C ASP A 282 2.66 2.89 0.96
N ALA A 283 1.75 2.28 0.22
CA ALA A 283 1.94 0.94 -0.33
C ALA A 283 3.15 0.83 -1.27
N ALA A 284 3.32 1.80 -2.16
CA ALA A 284 4.44 1.83 -3.10
C ALA A 284 5.79 2.03 -2.40
N LEU A 285 5.90 2.97 -1.45
CA LEU A 285 7.14 3.18 -0.72
C LEU A 285 7.45 2.00 0.23
N GLN A 286 6.47 1.35 0.84
CA GLN A 286 6.73 0.13 1.61
C GLN A 286 7.31 -0.97 0.72
N ALA A 287 6.84 -1.11 -0.52
CA ALA A 287 7.39 -2.04 -1.49
C ALA A 287 8.85 -1.68 -1.85
N GLN A 288 9.13 -0.41 -2.13
CA GLN A 288 10.51 0.02 -2.44
C GLN A 288 11.45 -0.16 -1.25
N VAL A 289 11.02 0.15 -0.02
CA VAL A 289 11.82 -0.09 1.20
C VAL A 289 12.12 -1.58 1.38
N ARG A 290 11.16 -2.48 1.15
CA ARG A 290 11.45 -3.94 1.24
C ARG A 290 12.54 -4.38 0.27
N VAL A 291 12.50 -3.89 -0.97
CA VAL A 291 13.54 -4.17 -1.97
C VAL A 291 14.88 -3.59 -1.53
N TRP A 292 14.90 -2.29 -1.17
CA TRP A 292 16.08 -1.55 -0.73
C TRP A 292 16.76 -2.19 0.50
N SER A 293 16.03 -2.45 1.57
CA SER A 293 16.57 -3.07 2.78
C SER A 293 17.15 -4.45 2.48
N SER A 294 16.52 -5.24 1.59
CA SER A 294 17.05 -6.54 1.18
C SER A 294 18.32 -6.41 0.34
N GLN A 295 18.44 -5.39 -0.53
CA GLN A 295 19.64 -5.15 -1.32
C GLN A 295 20.84 -4.78 -0.43
N ILE A 296 20.62 -3.96 0.59
CA ILE A 296 21.65 -3.64 1.59
C ILE A 296 22.12 -4.90 2.30
N ILE A 297 21.18 -5.74 2.76
CA ILE A 297 21.51 -6.97 3.50
C ILE A 297 22.23 -7.98 2.61
N ARG A 298 21.77 -8.16 1.36
CA ARG A 298 22.29 -9.19 0.45
C ARG A 298 23.49 -8.74 -0.38
N ARG A 299 23.84 -7.44 -0.35
CA ARG A 299 24.83 -6.82 -1.28
C ARG A 299 24.56 -7.18 -2.75
N SER A 300 23.28 -7.35 -3.09
CA SER A 300 22.85 -7.79 -4.42
C SER A 300 22.69 -6.60 -5.36
N GLY A 301 23.19 -6.73 -6.59
CA GLY A 301 22.90 -5.78 -7.67
C GLY A 301 21.49 -6.00 -8.19
N GLY A 302 20.67 -4.97 -8.17
CA GLY A 302 19.33 -4.93 -8.75
C GLY A 302 18.75 -3.53 -8.61
N SER A 303 17.97 -3.06 -9.57
CA SER A 303 17.35 -1.73 -9.44
C SER A 303 16.07 -1.80 -8.61
N ILE A 304 15.88 -0.82 -7.73
CA ILE A 304 14.57 -0.56 -7.13
C ILE A 304 13.64 -0.11 -8.27
N PRO A 305 12.48 -0.75 -8.47
CA PRO A 305 11.59 -0.36 -9.55
C PRO A 305 10.84 0.93 -9.19
N ALA A 306 10.58 1.76 -10.20
CA ALA A 306 9.51 2.74 -10.10
C ALA A 306 8.17 1.97 -10.03
N ILE A 307 7.16 2.56 -9.38
CA ILE A 307 5.88 1.90 -9.16
C ILE A 307 4.74 2.85 -9.54
N ASP A 308 3.90 2.40 -10.46
CA ASP A 308 2.59 3.02 -10.70
C ASP A 308 1.58 2.42 -9.73
N ALA A 309 1.05 3.25 -8.84
CA ALA A 309 0.05 2.86 -7.87
C ALA A 309 -1.35 3.35 -8.31
N MET A 310 -2.30 2.44 -8.34
CA MET A 310 -3.68 2.71 -8.73
C MET A 310 -4.64 2.42 -7.57
N THR A 311 -5.48 3.40 -7.22
CA THR A 311 -6.55 3.23 -6.22
C THR A 311 -7.88 2.92 -6.91
N LEU A 312 -8.51 1.85 -6.45
CA LEU A 312 -9.80 1.35 -6.91
C LEU A 312 -10.84 1.49 -5.79
N ALA A 313 -11.89 2.27 -6.06
CA ALA A 313 -12.95 2.58 -5.11
C ALA A 313 -14.35 2.46 -5.75
N PRO A 314 -15.39 2.13 -4.97
CA PRO A 314 -16.76 2.24 -5.46
C PRO A 314 -17.08 3.70 -5.82
N THR A 315 -17.86 3.91 -6.88
CA THR A 315 -18.28 5.23 -7.33
C THR A 315 -19.80 5.33 -7.34
N PRO A 316 -20.41 6.52 -7.11
CA PRO A 316 -21.88 6.66 -7.08
C PRO A 316 -22.61 6.12 -8.31
N TRP A 317 -21.97 6.17 -9.49
CA TRP A 317 -22.53 5.71 -10.76
C TRP A 317 -22.20 4.26 -11.13
N SER A 318 -21.37 3.57 -10.34
CA SER A 318 -21.00 2.16 -10.54
C SER A 318 -20.70 1.52 -9.20
N THR A 319 -21.72 0.86 -8.64
CA THR A 319 -21.65 0.17 -7.34
C THR A 319 -21.18 -1.27 -7.47
N GLN A 320 -21.38 -1.89 -8.65
CA GLN A 320 -20.95 -3.27 -8.92
C GLN A 320 -19.46 -3.38 -9.26
N GLN A 321 -18.87 -2.34 -9.87
CA GLN A 321 -17.45 -2.28 -10.23
C GLN A 321 -16.78 -1.10 -9.55
N LYS A 322 -15.61 -1.35 -8.96
CA LYS A 322 -14.77 -0.26 -8.46
C LYS A 322 -14.09 0.41 -9.64
N SER A 323 -14.24 1.72 -9.69
CA SER A 323 -13.61 2.56 -10.69
C SER A 323 -12.20 2.93 -10.25
N ARG A 324 -11.35 3.21 -11.23
CA ARG A 324 -10.05 3.86 -11.00
C ARG A 324 -10.29 5.30 -10.55
N VAL A 325 -10.02 5.61 -9.29
CA VAL A 325 -10.27 6.95 -8.72
C VAL A 325 -9.00 7.77 -8.52
N ASN A 326 -7.84 7.13 -8.43
CA ASN A 326 -6.56 7.82 -8.31
C ASN A 326 -5.44 6.98 -8.94
N THR A 327 -4.45 7.65 -9.49
CA THR A 327 -3.21 7.08 -10.03
C THR A 327 -2.04 7.93 -9.59
N LEU A 328 -1.00 7.30 -9.06
CA LEU A 328 0.21 7.94 -8.60
C LEU A 328 1.41 7.20 -9.18
N HIS A 329 2.29 7.93 -9.86
CA HIS A 329 3.60 7.43 -10.22
C HIS A 329 4.58 7.69 -9.06
N VAL A 330 5.20 6.64 -8.54
CA VAL A 330 6.28 6.73 -7.55
C VAL A 330 7.59 6.40 -8.24
N PRO A 331 8.48 7.39 -8.46
CA PRO A 331 9.74 7.16 -9.14
C PRO A 331 10.68 6.31 -8.28
N ARG A 332 11.84 5.94 -8.85
CA ARG A 332 12.94 5.36 -8.07
C ARG A 332 13.45 6.41 -7.09
N LEU A 333 13.23 6.18 -5.80
CA LEU A 333 13.65 7.11 -4.77
C LEU A 333 15.13 6.91 -4.42
N ALA A 334 15.79 8.01 -4.06
CA ALA A 334 17.13 7.98 -3.53
C ALA A 334 17.16 7.33 -2.14
N ASP A 335 18.28 6.73 -1.77
CA ASP A 335 18.50 6.10 -0.46
C ASP A 335 18.10 6.99 0.72
N ARG A 336 18.36 8.30 0.61
CA ARG A 336 17.97 9.29 1.63
C ARG A 336 16.46 9.26 1.89
N ASP A 337 15.65 9.27 0.83
CA ASP A 337 14.20 9.38 0.96
C ASP A 337 13.58 8.04 1.36
N LEU A 338 14.17 6.92 0.95
CA LEU A 338 13.83 5.58 1.44
C LEU A 338 14.14 5.42 2.93
N GLN A 339 15.30 5.89 3.40
CA GLN A 339 15.65 5.92 4.83
C GLN A 339 14.68 6.78 5.64
N ARG A 340 14.29 7.96 5.12
CA ARG A 340 13.29 8.81 5.77
C ARG A 340 11.94 8.13 5.88
N TYR A 341 11.53 7.41 4.84
CA TYR A 341 10.27 6.67 4.87
C TYR A 341 10.34 5.45 5.81
N GLU A 342 11.46 4.73 5.85
CA GLU A 342 11.70 3.65 6.82
C GLU A 342 11.61 4.16 8.27
N ARG A 343 12.19 5.35 8.56
CA ARG A 343 12.04 6.03 9.85
C ARG A 343 10.59 6.38 10.14
N ALA A 344 9.86 6.92 9.15
CA ALA A 344 8.43 7.19 9.30
C ALA A 344 7.62 5.91 9.60
N LEU A 345 7.96 4.76 9.00
CA LEU A 345 7.33 3.46 9.32
C LEU A 345 7.60 3.00 10.76
N ALA A 346 8.79 3.31 11.29
CA ALA A 346 9.17 2.98 12.66
C ALA A 346 8.49 3.91 13.68
N CYS A 347 8.46 5.21 13.41
CA CYS A 347 7.88 6.22 14.31
C CYS A 347 6.35 6.27 14.25
N LEU A 348 5.74 5.93 13.12
CA LEU A 348 4.29 5.90 12.93
C LEU A 348 3.82 4.45 12.68
N PRO A 349 3.99 3.55 13.67
CA PRO A 349 3.50 2.19 13.54
C PRO A 349 1.97 2.20 13.54
N LEU A 350 1.39 1.20 12.89
CA LEU A 350 -0.04 1.00 12.91
C LEU A 350 -0.46 0.45 14.25
N ARG A 351 -1.61 0.89 14.73
CA ARG A 351 -2.09 0.55 16.07
C ARG A 351 -3.18 -0.49 15.98
N VAL A 352 -3.15 -1.43 16.90
CA VAL A 352 -4.24 -2.37 17.15
C VAL A 352 -5.08 -1.77 18.28
N MET A 353 -6.34 -1.46 18.00
CA MET A 353 -7.25 -0.94 19.01
C MET A 353 -8.22 -2.03 19.45
N VAL A 354 -8.35 -2.17 20.76
CA VAL A 354 -9.49 -2.87 21.38
C VAL A 354 -10.54 -1.81 21.70
N PRO A 355 -11.80 -1.92 21.25
CA PRO A 355 -12.85 -1.03 21.67
C PRO A 355 -13.01 -1.10 23.19
N ALA A 356 -12.98 0.06 23.84
CA ALA A 356 -13.31 0.16 25.26
C ALA A 356 -14.82 -0.05 25.43
N ASP A 357 -15.25 -1.26 25.77
CA ASP A 357 -16.57 -1.56 26.33
C ASP A 357 -16.50 -2.82 27.21
N SER A 358 -15.80 -2.71 28.36
CA SER A 358 -16.00 -3.60 29.52
C SER A 358 -15.24 -3.11 30.77
N THR A 359 -15.55 -1.91 31.27
CA THR A 359 -15.36 -1.63 32.72
C THR A 359 -16.75 -1.68 33.38
N PRO A 360 -16.94 -2.45 34.48
CA PRO A 360 -18.26 -2.63 35.10
C PRO A 360 -18.85 -1.36 35.74
N ASP A 361 -18.07 -0.29 35.90
CA ASP A 361 -18.49 0.90 36.63
C ASP A 361 -18.44 2.15 35.75
N GLY A 362 -19.62 2.59 35.28
CA GLY A 362 -19.74 3.86 34.59
C GLY A 362 -21.03 4.01 33.80
N LYS A 363 -22.01 4.68 34.41
CA LYS A 363 -23.33 5.03 33.87
C LYS A 363 -23.27 5.51 32.41
N SER A 364 -23.57 4.64 31.46
CA SER A 364 -23.89 4.99 30.07
C SER A 364 -25.41 4.91 29.85
N THR A 365 -26.06 6.06 29.91
CA THR A 365 -27.45 6.27 29.48
C THR A 365 -27.52 6.32 27.96
N ARG A 366 -27.32 5.19 27.28
CA ARG A 366 -27.80 5.02 25.90
C ARG A 366 -28.70 3.79 25.82
N LYS A 367 -30.00 4.07 25.71
CA LYS A 367 -31.08 3.12 25.43
C LYS A 367 -30.68 2.18 24.29
N ARG A 368 -30.33 0.95 24.64
CA ARG A 368 -30.26 -0.21 23.74
C ARG A 368 -31.70 -0.53 23.33
N LYS A 369 -32.13 -0.05 22.15
CA LYS A 369 -33.39 -0.53 21.55
C LYS A 369 -33.16 -1.97 21.06
N THR A 370 -33.75 -2.90 21.81
CA THR A 370 -34.24 -4.22 21.37
C THR A 370 -33.31 -5.06 20.47
N ALA A 371 -32.52 -5.92 21.10
CA ALA A 371 -32.20 -7.24 20.56
C ALA A 371 -32.68 -8.29 21.56
N LYS A 372 -33.38 -9.31 21.05
CA LYS A 372 -33.96 -10.44 21.77
C LYS A 372 -32.92 -11.10 22.70
N ALA A 373 -33.41 -11.54 23.86
CA ALA A 373 -32.66 -12.35 24.82
C ALA A 373 -32.08 -13.61 24.14
N GLU A 374 -30.76 -13.67 24.05
CA GLU A 374 -30.02 -14.90 23.76
C GLU A 374 -29.65 -15.60 25.08
N GLN A 375 -29.51 -16.92 24.96
CA GLN A 375 -29.53 -17.92 26.03
C GLN A 375 -28.41 -17.76 27.06
N PRO A 376 -28.64 -18.14 28.34
CA PRO A 376 -27.59 -18.15 29.35
C PRO A 376 -26.60 -19.29 29.04
N GLY A 377 -25.39 -18.93 28.61
CA GLY A 377 -24.33 -19.88 28.24
C GLY A 377 -23.49 -19.48 27.03
N ALA A 378 -23.89 -18.44 26.28
CA ALA A 378 -23.10 -17.93 25.17
C ALA A 378 -21.89 -17.12 25.68
N VAL A 379 -20.68 -17.59 25.36
CA VAL A 379 -19.44 -16.82 25.51
C VAL A 379 -19.63 -15.50 24.76
N PRO A 380 -19.44 -14.32 25.39
CA PRO A 380 -19.57 -13.06 24.68
C PRO A 380 -18.57 -13.02 23.52
N PRO A 381 -18.96 -12.52 22.33
CA PRO A 381 -18.03 -12.38 21.23
C PRO A 381 -16.84 -11.51 21.69
N PRO A 382 -15.59 -11.88 21.38
CA PRO A 382 -14.44 -11.08 21.74
C PRO A 382 -14.63 -9.66 21.22
N SER A 383 -14.30 -8.67 22.06
CA SER A 383 -14.34 -7.26 21.68
C SER A 383 -13.66 -7.08 20.32
N PRO A 384 -14.30 -6.43 19.33
CA PRO A 384 -13.78 -6.42 17.96
C PRO A 384 -12.48 -5.63 17.91
N VAL A 385 -11.35 -6.32 17.99
CA VAL A 385 -10.02 -5.75 17.79
C VAL A 385 -9.97 -5.20 16.36
N TYR A 386 -9.75 -3.90 16.20
CA TYR A 386 -9.68 -3.26 14.89
C TYR A 386 -8.36 -2.52 14.69
N ARG A 387 -7.90 -2.51 13.44
CA ARG A 387 -6.66 -1.84 13.04
C ARG A 387 -6.93 -0.34 12.88
N GLN A 388 -6.15 0.51 13.53
CA GLN A 388 -6.17 1.95 13.31
C GLN A 388 -4.99 2.34 12.42
N GLU A 389 -5.32 2.89 11.26
CA GLU A 389 -4.33 3.32 10.28
C GLU A 389 -3.72 4.69 10.61
N SER A 390 -2.47 4.90 10.19
CA SER A 390 -1.82 6.20 10.32
C SER A 390 -2.38 7.21 9.32
N VAL A 391 -2.70 8.41 9.78
CA VAL A 391 -3.15 9.52 8.92
C VAL A 391 -1.98 10.34 8.37
N VAL A 392 -0.86 10.42 9.10
CA VAL A 392 0.35 11.13 8.63
C VAL A 392 1.19 10.29 7.67
N ARG A 393 1.30 8.97 7.87
CA ARG A 393 2.22 8.15 7.07
C ARG A 393 1.93 8.20 5.55
N PRO A 394 0.68 8.13 5.07
CA PRO A 394 0.38 8.35 3.65
C PRO A 394 0.77 9.73 3.13
N HIS A 395 0.72 10.76 3.99
CA HIS A 395 1.13 12.11 3.60
C HIS A 395 2.64 12.22 3.42
N VAL A 396 3.41 11.63 4.34
CA VAL A 396 4.86 11.54 4.24
C VAL A 396 5.24 10.81 2.96
N ALA A 397 4.63 9.65 2.73
CA ALA A 397 4.83 8.84 1.53
C ALA A 397 4.56 9.63 0.25
N GLU A 398 3.42 10.33 0.17
CA GLU A 398 3.04 11.13 -0.99
C GLU A 398 4.02 12.29 -1.25
N ASN A 399 4.46 12.98 -0.20
CA ASN A 399 5.44 14.06 -0.34
C ASN A 399 6.79 13.54 -0.85
N LEU A 400 7.30 12.45 -0.29
CA LEU A 400 8.56 11.84 -0.72
C LEU A 400 8.47 11.33 -2.17
N ALA A 401 7.35 10.70 -2.55
CA ALA A 401 7.10 10.28 -3.93
C ALA A 401 7.13 11.45 -4.93
N LEU A 402 6.68 12.64 -4.49
CA LEU A 402 6.64 13.86 -5.30
C LEU A 402 7.92 14.72 -5.19
N GLY A 403 8.96 14.24 -4.50
CA GLY A 403 10.21 14.98 -4.29
C GLY A 403 10.04 16.24 -3.42
N ARG A 404 9.04 16.25 -2.54
CA ARG A 404 8.75 17.35 -1.60
C ARG A 404 9.26 17.02 -0.20
N PRO A 405 9.53 18.02 0.65
CA PRO A 405 9.79 17.79 2.06
C PRO A 405 8.62 17.01 2.70
N TRP A 406 8.93 16.06 3.59
CA TRP A 406 7.93 15.11 4.12
C TRP A 406 6.75 15.79 4.83
N TYR A 407 6.96 16.99 5.37
CA TYR A 407 5.95 17.79 6.08
C TYR A 407 5.21 18.80 5.18
N ALA A 408 5.57 18.95 3.90
CA ALA A 408 4.97 19.97 3.04
C ALA A 408 3.45 19.78 2.92
N GLY A 409 2.66 20.83 3.16
CA GLY A 409 1.19 20.75 3.16
C GLY A 409 0.56 20.27 4.47
N PHE A 410 1.31 20.27 5.58
CA PHE A 410 0.85 19.82 6.89
C PHE A 410 -0.45 20.50 7.37
N ILE A 411 -0.71 21.73 6.91
CA ILE A 411 -1.98 22.45 7.17
C ILE A 411 -3.23 21.59 6.90
N LYS A 412 -3.18 20.63 5.97
CA LYS A 412 -4.35 19.82 5.60
C LYS A 412 -4.94 19.06 6.79
N PHE A 413 -4.13 18.66 7.78
CA PHE A 413 -4.61 17.96 8.98
C PHE A 413 -5.45 18.88 9.90
N TYR A 414 -5.25 20.19 9.78
CA TYR A 414 -5.95 21.20 10.57
C TYR A 414 -7.20 21.75 9.89
N THR A 415 -7.31 21.61 8.57
CA THR A 415 -8.40 22.20 7.77
C THR A 415 -9.34 21.18 7.15
N ARG A 416 -8.90 19.94 6.91
CA ARG A 416 -9.70 18.91 6.23
C ARG A 416 -10.32 17.90 7.21
N LYS A 417 -11.40 17.29 6.75
CA LYS A 417 -12.01 16.12 7.38
C LYS A 417 -11.50 14.84 6.73
N ASN A 418 -11.42 13.78 7.51
CA ASN A 418 -11.17 12.44 7.00
C ASN A 418 -12.43 11.94 6.27
N PRO A 419 -12.35 11.63 4.96
CA PRO A 419 -13.52 11.21 4.18
C PRO A 419 -14.12 9.89 4.65
N ALA A 420 -13.35 9.04 5.34
CA ALA A 420 -13.84 7.76 5.84
C ALA A 420 -14.69 7.91 7.12
N THR A 421 -14.39 8.88 7.98
CA THR A 421 -15.08 9.06 9.28
C THR A 421 -15.92 10.33 9.37
N ASP A 422 -15.83 11.23 8.39
CA ASP A 422 -16.36 12.60 8.41
C ASP A 422 -15.91 13.45 9.64
N LYS A 423 -14.89 12.98 10.36
CA LYS A 423 -14.28 13.68 11.49
C LYS A 423 -13.08 14.49 11.05
N PRO A 424 -12.76 15.61 11.72
CA PRO A 424 -11.53 16.37 11.46
C PRO A 424 -10.29 15.48 11.59
N TYR A 425 -9.31 15.64 10.69
CA TYR A 425 -8.03 14.94 10.82
C TYR A 425 -7.30 15.28 12.14
N LEU A 426 -7.52 16.49 12.66
CA LEU A 426 -6.96 16.97 13.92
C LEU A 426 -7.22 16.02 15.10
N GLU A 427 -8.40 15.39 15.16
CA GLU A 427 -8.72 14.45 16.24
C GLU A 427 -7.83 13.20 16.17
N GLN A 428 -7.51 12.76 14.95
CA GLN A 428 -6.68 11.58 14.71
C GLN A 428 -5.19 11.90 14.92
N LEU A 429 -4.78 13.14 14.61
CA LEU A 429 -3.40 13.61 14.76
C LEU A 429 -2.89 13.53 16.20
N ARG A 430 -3.80 13.66 17.19
CA ARG A 430 -3.46 13.54 18.62
C ARG A 430 -2.83 12.20 18.96
N TYR A 431 -3.29 11.13 18.30
CA TYR A 431 -2.76 9.79 18.52
C TYR A 431 -1.34 9.69 17.95
N GLU A 432 -1.00 10.37 16.87
CA GLU A 432 0.30 10.29 16.20
C GLU A 432 1.38 11.19 16.78
N LYS A 433 1.04 11.95 17.83
CA LYS A 433 1.91 12.93 18.49
C LYS A 433 3.29 12.37 18.86
N GLY A 434 3.36 11.25 19.57
CA GLY A 434 4.63 10.62 19.96
C GLY A 434 5.48 10.22 18.76
N GLY A 435 4.86 9.70 17.71
CA GLY A 435 5.54 9.35 16.45
C GLY A 435 6.06 10.58 15.70
N LEU A 436 5.25 11.64 15.61
CA LEU A 436 5.69 12.91 15.04
C LEU A 436 6.85 13.52 15.83
N HIS A 437 6.81 13.44 17.16
CA HIS A 437 7.90 13.89 18.03
C HIS A 437 9.20 13.12 17.75
N ALA A 438 9.12 11.79 17.66
CA ALA A 438 10.27 10.96 17.31
C ALA A 438 10.84 11.32 15.93
N MET A 439 9.99 11.54 14.93
CA MET A 439 10.42 11.93 13.58
C MET A 439 11.16 13.27 13.57
N ILE A 440 10.66 14.31 14.26
CA ILE A 440 11.32 15.63 14.25
C ILE A 440 12.65 15.63 15.02
N ALA A 441 12.80 14.73 16.00
CA ALA A 441 14.03 14.59 16.79
C ALA A 441 15.17 13.98 15.97
N GLU A 442 14.88 13.31 14.85
CA GLU A 442 15.87 12.68 14.00
C GLU A 442 16.51 13.66 13.01
N PRO A 443 17.82 13.95 13.07
CA PRO A 443 18.45 14.92 12.18
C PRO A 443 18.33 14.58 10.69
N LYS A 444 18.33 13.28 10.35
CA LYS A 444 18.21 12.82 8.95
C LYS A 444 16.84 13.09 8.31
N MET A 445 15.84 13.44 9.11
CA MET A 445 14.51 13.81 8.61
C MET A 445 14.47 15.22 7.99
N TRP A 446 15.49 16.03 8.18
CA TRP A 446 15.54 17.43 7.74
C TRP A 446 16.39 17.61 6.50
N ASP A 447 15.96 18.50 5.60
CA ASP A 447 16.74 18.92 4.44
C ASP A 447 17.65 20.09 4.79
N GLU A 448 17.11 21.08 5.51
CA GLU A 448 17.86 22.24 6.00
C GLU A 448 17.79 22.35 7.53
N GLU A 449 18.92 22.63 8.17
CA GLU A 449 19.03 22.76 9.63
C GLU A 449 18.09 23.87 10.19
N GLY A 450 17.90 24.96 9.45
CA GLY A 450 16.98 26.04 9.84
C GLY A 450 15.52 25.61 10.00
N GLU A 451 15.09 24.53 9.34
CA GLU A 451 13.72 23.98 9.45
C GLU A 451 13.54 23.29 10.79
N ARG A 452 14.53 22.47 11.17
CA ARG A 452 14.61 21.83 12.48
C ARG A 452 14.64 22.89 13.58
N ARG A 453 15.49 23.90 13.44
CA ARG A 453 15.62 24.99 14.42
C ARG A 453 14.35 25.83 14.57
N LEU A 454 13.60 26.05 13.49
CA LEU A 454 12.30 26.72 13.58
C LEU A 454 11.31 25.90 14.41
N VAL A 455 11.24 24.58 14.21
CA VAL A 455 10.37 23.69 15.01
C VAL A 455 10.79 23.70 16.48
N GLU A 456 12.09 23.60 16.77
CA GLU A 456 12.65 23.69 18.12
C GLU A 456 12.30 25.03 18.80
N ALA A 457 12.44 26.15 18.09
CA ALA A 457 12.09 27.48 18.60
C ALA A 457 10.59 27.61 18.91
N VAL A 458 9.72 27.05 18.06
CA VAL A 458 8.26 27.01 18.31
C VAL A 458 7.94 26.13 19.52
N HIS A 459 8.59 24.98 19.68
CA HIS A 459 8.45 24.13 20.88
C HIS A 459 8.87 24.84 22.16
N GLU A 460 10.01 25.53 22.15
CA GLU A 460 10.48 26.31 23.29
C GLU A 460 9.48 27.42 23.63
N ALA A 461 8.96 28.13 22.63
CA ALA A 461 7.98 29.20 22.82
C ALA A 461 6.65 28.69 23.41
N ILE A 462 6.15 27.55 22.95
CA ILE A 462 4.97 26.88 23.50
C ILE A 462 5.23 26.50 24.97
N ARG A 463 6.37 25.85 25.25
CA ARG A 463 6.74 25.42 26.61
C ARG A 463 6.80 26.59 27.60
N ARG A 464 7.47 27.68 27.21
CA ARG A 464 7.57 28.90 28.04
C ARG A 464 6.21 29.53 28.28
N THR A 465 5.35 29.57 27.25
CA THR A 465 4.00 30.11 27.39
C THR A 465 3.15 29.28 28.34
N PHE A 466 3.22 27.95 28.28
CA PHE A 466 2.55 27.07 29.24
C PHE A 466 3.07 27.25 30.66
N GLY A 467 4.40 27.34 30.83
CA GLY A 467 5.01 27.59 32.14
C GLY A 467 4.58 28.93 32.74
N ARG A 468 4.45 29.99 31.92
CA ARG A 468 3.90 31.28 32.36
C ARG A 468 2.43 31.14 32.79
N ILE A 469 1.58 30.52 31.96
CA ILE A 469 0.14 30.32 32.28
C ILE A 469 -0.01 29.57 33.61
N HIS A 470 0.82 28.55 33.84
CA HIS A 470 0.83 27.79 35.09
C HIS A 470 1.21 28.67 36.29
N ARG A 471 2.32 29.43 36.19
CA ARG A 471 2.74 30.35 37.26
C ARG A 471 1.70 31.41 37.59
N GLU A 472 1.05 31.97 36.57
CA GLU A 472 0.00 32.99 36.76
C GLU A 472 -1.27 32.43 37.42
N THR A 473 -1.58 31.15 37.22
CA THR A 473 -2.85 30.56 37.66
C THR A 473 -2.71 29.83 38.99
N ASP A 474 -1.67 29.01 39.15
CA ASP A 474 -1.52 28.08 40.30
C ASP A 474 -0.31 28.43 41.20
N GLY A 475 0.67 29.16 40.67
CA GLY A 475 1.96 29.44 41.32
C GLY A 475 3.01 28.35 41.05
N GLU A 476 4.19 28.46 41.67
CA GLU A 476 5.27 27.48 41.50
C GLU A 476 5.06 26.23 42.38
N GLY A 477 5.43 25.06 41.86
CA GLY A 477 5.46 23.79 42.64
C GLY A 477 4.12 23.06 42.82
N LYS A 478 3.01 23.57 42.29
CA LYS A 478 1.71 22.88 42.33
C LYS A 478 1.45 22.11 41.03
N SER A 479 0.60 21.08 41.11
CA SER A 479 0.09 20.39 39.92
C SER A 479 -0.91 21.27 39.17
N PRO A 480 -1.01 21.16 37.83
CA PRO A 480 -1.88 22.04 37.04
C PRO A 480 -3.36 21.88 37.40
N SER A 481 -4.00 22.99 37.78
CA SER A 481 -5.45 23.02 38.03
C SER A 481 -6.25 22.90 36.72
N GLN A 482 -7.56 22.62 36.85
CA GLN A 482 -8.45 22.61 35.68
C GLN A 482 -8.49 23.98 34.98
N ALA A 483 -8.35 25.07 35.73
CA ALA A 483 -8.27 26.41 35.16
C ALA A 483 -7.01 26.58 34.28
N THR A 484 -5.86 26.07 34.74
CA THR A 484 -4.62 26.04 33.93
C THR A 484 -4.79 25.21 32.68
N LYS A 485 -5.35 24.00 32.78
CA LYS A 485 -5.61 23.12 31.62
C LYS A 485 -6.52 23.80 30.59
N ASN A 486 -7.61 24.44 31.03
CA ASN A 486 -8.50 25.19 30.15
C ASN A 486 -7.78 26.36 29.45
N ARG A 487 -6.87 27.07 30.16
CA ARG A 487 -6.07 28.15 29.56
C ARG A 487 -5.04 27.60 28.56
N TRP A 488 -4.42 26.45 28.82
CA TRP A 488 -3.53 25.78 27.88
C TRP A 488 -4.26 25.36 26.60
N ASP A 489 -5.44 24.76 26.73
CA ASP A 489 -6.26 24.35 25.59
C ASP A 489 -6.72 25.57 24.77
N LYS A 490 -7.15 26.64 25.45
CA LYS A 490 -7.50 27.91 24.78
C LYS A 490 -6.32 28.47 23.99
N PHE A 491 -5.12 28.51 24.59
CA PHE A 491 -3.92 28.96 23.90
C PHE A 491 -3.58 28.08 22.68
N ARG A 492 -3.65 26.76 22.82
CA ARG A 492 -3.42 25.82 21.70
C ARG A 492 -4.39 26.07 20.56
N GLU A 493 -5.68 26.22 20.85
CA GLU A 493 -6.71 26.48 19.85
C GLU A 493 -6.54 27.86 19.18
N GLU A 494 -6.19 28.90 19.94
CA GLU A 494 -5.89 30.23 19.38
C GLU A 494 -4.68 30.18 18.43
N LEU A 495 -3.59 29.55 18.86
CA LEU A 495 -2.39 29.39 18.04
C LEU A 495 -2.68 28.59 16.77
N ARG A 496 -3.42 27.48 16.92
CA ARG A 496 -3.89 26.65 15.80
C ARG A 496 -4.68 27.48 14.79
N LEU A 497 -5.68 28.23 15.23
CA LEU A 497 -6.56 29.02 14.36
C LEU A 497 -5.78 30.10 13.62
N ARG A 498 -4.82 30.76 14.28
CA ARG A 498 -3.96 31.77 13.64
C ARG A 498 -3.05 31.16 12.58
N LEU A 499 -2.38 30.05 12.88
CA LEU A 499 -1.48 29.38 11.95
C LEU A 499 -2.24 28.74 10.77
N ALA A 500 -3.31 27.98 11.04
CA ALA A 500 -4.12 27.36 9.99
C ALA A 500 -4.90 28.40 9.17
N GLY A 501 -5.25 29.54 9.76
CA GLY A 501 -5.92 30.65 9.10
C GLY A 501 -4.99 31.56 8.28
N ALA A 502 -3.67 31.42 8.42
CA ALA A 502 -2.70 32.25 7.71
C ALA A 502 -2.76 31.98 6.19
N LYS A 503 -3.06 33.04 5.42
CA LYS A 503 -3.18 33.00 3.95
C LYS A 503 -2.11 33.82 3.24
N THR A 504 -1.34 34.61 3.99
CA THR A 504 -0.26 35.46 3.46
C THR A 504 1.01 35.33 4.31
N ALA A 505 2.14 35.79 3.77
CA ALA A 505 3.40 35.86 4.51
C ALA A 505 3.31 36.74 5.76
N ASN A 506 2.55 37.83 5.70
CA ASN A 506 2.33 38.71 6.85
C ASN A 506 1.54 38.02 7.96
N ASP A 507 0.50 37.25 7.62
CA ASP A 507 -0.28 36.51 8.61
C ASP A 507 0.58 35.47 9.34
N ALA A 508 1.37 34.70 8.57
CA ALA A 508 2.23 33.65 9.11
C ALA A 508 3.33 34.23 10.02
N ARG A 509 4.00 35.31 9.56
CA ARG A 509 4.98 36.02 10.38
C ARG A 509 4.35 36.63 11.62
N HIS A 510 3.20 37.28 11.49
CA HIS A 510 2.51 37.87 12.63
C HIS A 510 2.16 36.83 13.69
N ALA A 511 1.64 35.67 13.29
CA ALA A 511 1.33 34.58 14.21
C ALA A 511 2.58 34.07 14.96
N LEU A 512 3.72 33.94 14.27
CA LEU A 512 4.98 33.48 14.88
C LEU A 512 5.64 34.56 15.75
N CYS A 513 5.67 35.81 15.30
CA CYS A 513 6.20 36.92 16.08
C CYS A 513 5.37 37.17 17.35
N ASP A 514 4.04 37.07 17.27
CA ASP A 514 3.19 37.15 18.47
C ASP A 514 3.48 35.99 19.42
N LEU A 515 3.63 34.75 18.92
CA LEU A 515 4.04 33.60 19.74
C LEU A 515 5.39 33.83 20.43
N PHE A 516 6.42 34.25 19.69
CA PHE A 516 7.75 34.47 20.24
C PHE A 516 7.78 35.64 21.23
N SER A 517 7.10 36.75 20.93
CA SER A 517 6.99 37.89 21.86
C SER A 517 6.31 37.52 23.17
N ARG A 518 5.27 36.67 23.11
CA ARG A 518 4.59 36.15 24.29
C ARG A 518 5.46 35.18 25.08
N ALA A 519 6.33 34.41 24.45
CA ALA A 519 7.20 33.46 25.15
C ALA A 519 8.33 34.13 25.96
N GLY A 520 8.64 35.40 25.67
CA GLY A 520 9.79 36.11 26.24
C GLY A 520 11.08 35.73 25.51
N TYR A 521 12.18 35.58 26.25
CA TYR A 521 13.45 35.10 25.68
C TYR A 521 13.29 33.67 25.15
N VAL A 522 13.63 33.40 23.89
CA VAL A 522 13.65 32.06 23.28
C VAL A 522 15.08 31.78 22.87
N GLN A 523 15.76 30.86 23.56
CA GLN A 523 17.19 30.62 23.41
C GLN A 523 17.53 30.13 22.01
N VAL A 524 16.78 29.15 21.50
CA VAL A 524 17.00 28.59 20.15
C VAL A 524 16.89 29.69 19.09
N LEU A 525 15.91 30.58 19.24
CA LEU A 525 15.73 31.72 18.33
C LEU A 525 16.92 32.68 18.42
N SER A 526 17.42 32.98 19.62
CA SER A 526 18.55 33.90 19.82
C SER A 526 19.87 33.34 19.29
N GLU A 527 20.12 32.04 19.48
CA GLU A 527 21.38 31.39 19.07
C GLU A 527 21.41 31.07 17.57
N HIS A 528 20.25 30.71 17.00
CA HIS A 528 20.15 30.22 15.62
C HIS A 528 19.33 31.14 14.70
N TRP A 529 19.21 32.43 15.02
CA TRP A 529 18.40 33.37 14.23
C TRP A 529 18.82 33.43 12.76
N ARG A 530 20.11 33.28 12.46
CA ARG A 530 20.64 33.29 11.08
C ARG A 530 20.11 32.14 10.24
N ASP A 531 19.83 31.00 10.86
CA ASP A 531 19.27 29.82 10.20
C ASP A 531 17.74 29.89 10.11
N ILE A 532 17.10 30.53 11.11
CA ILE A 532 15.64 30.61 11.23
C ILE A 532 15.04 31.73 10.36
N LEU A 533 15.63 32.94 10.37
CA LEU A 533 15.04 34.10 9.67
C LEU A 533 14.84 33.88 8.15
N PRO A 534 15.74 33.21 7.41
CA PRO A 534 15.50 32.89 6.01
C PRO A 534 14.25 32.02 5.78
N LYS A 535 13.82 31.25 6.79
CA LYS A 535 12.58 30.47 6.74
C LYS A 535 11.33 31.31 6.95
N LEU A 536 11.45 32.58 7.36
CA LEU A 536 10.36 33.53 7.52
C LEU A 536 10.21 34.46 6.30
N ALA A 537 10.95 34.21 5.22
CA ALA A 537 10.89 35.00 3.99
C ALA A 537 9.53 34.91 3.29
N ASP A 538 9.20 35.95 2.51
CA ASP A 538 7.89 36.11 1.88
C ASP A 538 7.55 35.02 0.86
N ASP A 539 8.56 34.37 0.27
CA ASP A 539 8.42 33.27 -0.69
C ASP A 539 8.31 31.88 -0.02
N ARG A 540 8.64 31.78 1.28
CA ARG A 540 8.68 30.52 2.03
C ARG A 540 7.57 30.39 3.08
N TRP A 541 6.64 31.34 3.14
CA TRP A 541 5.65 31.41 4.23
C TRP A 541 4.75 30.17 4.38
N GLN A 542 4.39 29.47 3.30
CA GLN A 542 3.61 28.23 3.40
C GLN A 542 4.41 27.14 4.12
N LEU A 543 5.71 27.02 3.82
CA LEU A 543 6.62 26.10 4.48
C LEU A 543 6.74 26.46 5.97
N THR A 544 6.90 27.75 6.28
CA THR A 544 6.96 28.22 7.67
C THR A 544 5.71 27.84 8.46
N ARG A 545 4.54 28.05 7.85
CA ARG A 545 3.25 27.71 8.45
C ARG A 545 3.13 26.22 8.68
N ASP A 546 3.51 25.40 7.70
CA ASP A 546 3.44 23.95 7.81
C ASP A 546 4.41 23.43 8.89
N LEU A 547 5.61 23.98 9.00
CA LEU A 547 6.56 23.69 10.09
C LEU A 547 6.02 24.09 11.46
N ALA A 548 5.39 25.26 11.59
CA ALA A 548 4.81 25.71 12.84
C ALA A 548 3.62 24.84 13.27
N LEU A 549 2.79 24.39 12.32
CA LEU A 549 1.71 23.44 12.57
C LEU A 549 2.23 22.04 12.91
N LEU A 550 3.31 21.59 12.26
CA LEU A 550 4.01 20.37 12.64
C LEU A 550 4.55 20.46 14.07
N ALA A 551 5.17 21.59 14.43
CA ALA A 551 5.66 21.85 15.77
C ALA A 551 4.51 21.77 16.80
N LEU A 552 3.35 22.36 16.49
CA LEU A 552 2.16 22.27 17.34
C LEU A 552 1.66 20.81 17.50
N ALA A 553 1.69 20.01 16.43
CA ALA A 553 1.26 18.61 16.46
C ALA A 553 2.21 17.67 17.20
N SER A 554 3.51 17.97 17.19
CA SER A 554 4.59 17.15 17.76
C SER A 554 5.04 17.58 19.17
N TYR A 555 4.49 18.67 19.71
CA TYR A 555 4.90 19.21 21.00
C TYR A 555 4.46 18.31 22.18
N THR A 556 5.38 17.60 22.81
CA THR A 556 5.18 16.84 24.05
C THR A 556 5.47 17.71 25.28
N GLY A 557 4.54 17.74 26.26
CA GLY A 557 4.82 18.33 27.57
C GLY A 557 5.58 17.36 28.48
N ARG A 558 6.20 17.84 29.56
CA ARG A 558 6.85 16.98 30.58
C ARG A 558 5.93 15.93 31.21
N GLU A 559 4.61 16.14 31.19
CA GLU A 559 3.62 15.16 31.67
C GLU A 559 3.27 14.11 30.61
N ASP A 560 3.39 14.44 29.32
CA ASP A 560 3.09 13.52 28.21
C ASP A 560 4.23 12.51 27.99
N GLU A 561 5.49 12.88 28.30
CA GLU A 561 6.67 12.00 28.20
C GLU A 561 6.60 10.75 29.10
N LYS A 562 5.82 10.79 30.19
CA LYS A 562 5.61 9.63 31.08
C LYS A 562 4.47 8.72 30.63
N ALA A 563 3.52 9.23 29.84
CA ALA A 563 2.34 8.49 29.39
C ALA A 563 2.57 7.72 28.09
N ASP A 564 3.54 8.14 27.27
CA ASP A 564 3.90 7.51 25.98
C ASP A 564 5.12 6.56 26.09
N ALA A 565 5.65 6.32 27.29
CA ALA A 565 6.66 5.28 27.49
C ALA A 565 5.98 3.91 27.48
N PRO A 566 6.40 2.94 26.64
CA PRO A 566 5.87 1.59 26.73
C PRO A 566 6.16 1.03 28.13
N GLU A 567 5.12 0.58 28.83
CA GLU A 567 5.27 -0.17 30.08
C GLU A 567 6.08 -1.43 29.79
N ILE A 568 7.37 -1.41 30.10
CA ILE A 568 8.17 -2.63 30.22
C ILE A 568 7.71 -3.27 31.52
N VAL A 569 6.77 -4.21 31.42
CA VAL A 569 6.43 -5.10 32.53
C VAL A 569 7.62 -6.03 32.72
N GLU A 570 8.52 -5.67 33.64
CA GLU A 570 9.53 -6.59 34.15
C GLU A 570 8.81 -7.79 34.76
N GLY A 571 8.86 -8.93 34.06
CA GLY A 571 8.39 -10.20 34.57
C GLY A 571 9.22 -10.58 35.80
N GLN A 572 8.60 -10.48 36.97
CA GLN A 572 9.11 -11.10 38.19
C GLN A 572 9.16 -12.61 37.98
N ALA A 573 10.36 -13.12 37.77
CA ALA A 573 10.67 -14.53 37.92
C ALA A 573 10.54 -14.90 39.40
N ASN A 574 9.38 -15.43 39.79
CA ASN A 574 9.27 -16.19 41.03
C ASN A 574 9.43 -17.67 40.69
N ALA A 575 10.54 -18.21 41.19
CA ALA A 575 10.83 -19.62 41.26
C ALA A 575 9.80 -20.35 42.14
N THR A 576 9.24 -21.43 41.61
CA THR A 576 9.14 -22.76 42.27
C THR A 576 8.79 -23.81 41.23
#